data_AF-A0A9P3FG83-F1
#
_entry.id   AF-A0A9P3FG83-F1
#
_cell.length_a   1.000
_cell.length_b   1.000
_cell.length_c   1.000
_cell.angle_alpha   90.00
_cell.angle_beta   90.00
_cell.angle_gamma   90.00
#
_symmetry.space_group_name_H-M   'P 1'
#
loop_
_entity.id
_entity.type
_entity.pdbx_description
1 polymer ?
#
loop_
_entity_poly.entity_id
_entity_poly.type
_entity_poly.pdbx_seq_one_letter_code
_entity_poly.pdbx_strand_id
1 'polypeptide(L)'
;MARNKTFSNTYLSADYTDLEIHCDGAIFFAHRAATCARSKVLEAECKTGLAVEGKTVFKHQIFDAATIDCLLQYIYTDDYNVPSSNSEAAAGAAAPASSEEGENDMHQLAAHVYVHAAADLYDIPPLEALAATKFVAAAKPVKESDRVEFLELVARIARHTMPSEQNVLRTKVLQMALEQKKLLLQDRTFVELLFERNDLDDFVPRFICGTVAEYEEAAIRTRAKHKTSIDNKKVDLEKAQTASEEAVHAKEIAVAEVATLRKDRDSTRQQLGDKQRELENIRTDRDDIRQQLNDRQRELENIRTACEQSIVSRDNALAEVTTLRADRDETRRQLNNSNSQLRDVRNHLSAANTRARNAQDILDRRVQSFARIRHCRHCGDSPFEYTIDEEHNARCSECDTRHHGERFFV
;
A
#
# COMPACT_ATOMS: atom_id res chain seq x y z
N MET A 1 15.61 43.13 -94.01
CA MET A 1 14.26 43.19 -94.61
C MET A 1 13.24 43.27 -93.50
N ALA A 2 12.69 44.47 -93.25
CA ALA A 2 11.65 44.67 -92.25
C ALA A 2 10.35 44.03 -92.76
N ARG A 3 9.93 42.92 -92.14
CA ARG A 3 8.58 42.40 -92.32
C ARG A 3 7.67 43.29 -91.48
N ASN A 4 6.93 44.18 -92.12
CA ASN A 4 5.83 44.92 -91.50
C ASN A 4 4.81 43.89 -90.98
N LYS A 5 4.91 43.51 -89.70
CA LYS A 5 3.84 42.77 -89.02
C LYS A 5 2.78 43.80 -88.66
N THR A 6 1.77 43.95 -89.52
CA THR A 6 0.55 44.67 -89.17
C THR A 6 -0.21 43.78 -88.19
N PHE A 7 -0.29 44.17 -86.92
CA PHE A 7 -1.18 43.49 -85.97
C PHE A 7 -2.61 43.93 -86.31
N SER A 8 -3.36 43.08 -87.02
CA SER A 8 -4.80 43.26 -87.14
C SER A 8 -5.41 42.92 -85.79
N ASN A 9 -5.75 43.93 -84.99
CA ASN A 9 -6.41 43.74 -83.72
C ASN A 9 -7.67 42.87 -83.91
N THR A 10 -7.71 41.68 -83.32
CA THR A 10 -8.89 40.80 -83.33
C THR A 10 -10.09 41.43 -82.61
N TYR A 11 -9.84 42.48 -81.84
CA TYR A 11 -10.79 43.26 -81.06
C TYR A 11 -11.08 44.65 -81.66
N LEU A 12 -10.56 44.97 -82.86
CA LEU A 12 -10.86 46.22 -83.59
C LEU A 12 -11.21 45.95 -85.06
N SER A 13 -12.23 46.63 -85.57
CA SER A 13 -12.32 46.88 -87.01
C SER A 13 -11.32 47.96 -87.39
N ALA A 14 -10.67 47.82 -88.56
CA ALA A 14 -9.80 48.85 -89.12
C ALA A 14 -10.58 50.09 -89.63
N ASP A 15 -11.92 50.02 -89.61
CA ASP A 15 -12.78 51.12 -90.02
C ASP A 15 -12.77 52.25 -88.97
N TYR A 16 -12.77 53.50 -89.44
CA TYR A 16 -12.85 54.73 -88.62
C TYR A 16 -11.69 54.99 -87.64
N THR A 17 -10.57 54.28 -87.78
CA THR A 17 -9.39 54.51 -86.94
C THR A 17 -8.74 55.86 -87.28
N ASP A 18 -8.62 56.72 -86.28
CA ASP A 18 -8.05 58.07 -86.35
C ASP A 18 -6.74 58.21 -85.55
N LEU A 19 -6.23 57.10 -85.00
CA LEU A 19 -4.98 57.00 -84.23
C LEU A 19 -4.09 55.87 -84.75
N GLU A 20 -2.79 56.14 -84.88
CA GLU A 20 -1.76 55.14 -85.14
C GLU A 20 -0.68 55.17 -84.05
N ILE A 21 -0.43 54.02 -83.45
CA ILE A 21 0.62 53.82 -82.44
C ILE A 21 1.73 52.98 -83.06
N HIS A 22 2.92 53.56 -83.19
CA HIS A 22 4.07 52.86 -83.77
C HIS A 22 5.00 52.41 -82.63
N CYS A 23 5.19 51.11 -82.48
CA CYS A 23 6.00 50.49 -81.42
C CYS A 23 6.75 49.26 -81.99
N ASP A 24 8.08 49.18 -81.82
CA ASP A 24 8.91 48.06 -82.28
C ASP A 24 8.69 47.61 -83.74
N GLY A 25 8.40 48.57 -84.63
CA GLY A 25 8.10 48.29 -86.04
C GLY A 25 6.71 47.69 -86.29
N ALA A 26 5.91 47.48 -85.26
CA ALA A 26 4.47 47.23 -85.33
C ALA A 26 3.70 48.55 -85.38
N ILE A 27 2.58 48.53 -86.11
CA ILE A 27 1.63 49.65 -86.20
C ILE A 27 0.30 49.15 -85.66
N PHE A 28 -0.20 49.83 -84.63
CA PHE A 28 -1.53 49.59 -84.06
C PHE A 28 -2.47 50.70 -84.49
N PHE A 29 -3.62 50.33 -85.07
CA PHE A 29 -4.67 51.26 -85.44
C PHE A 29 -5.71 51.31 -84.32
N ALA A 30 -6.04 52.50 -83.84
CA ALA A 30 -6.95 52.70 -82.72
C ALA A 30 -7.85 53.93 -82.95
N HIS A 31 -8.76 54.16 -82.00
CA HIS A 31 -9.68 55.28 -81.99
C HIS A 31 -9.30 56.25 -80.86
N ARG A 32 -9.04 57.51 -81.21
CA ARG A 32 -8.70 58.57 -80.24
C ARG A 32 -9.78 58.69 -79.17
N ALA A 33 -11.05 58.61 -79.56
CA ALA A 33 -12.15 58.68 -78.62
C ALA A 33 -12.08 57.59 -77.52
N ALA A 34 -11.69 56.36 -77.88
CA ALA A 34 -11.59 55.26 -76.94
C ALA A 34 -10.34 55.38 -76.05
N THR A 35 -9.17 55.70 -76.65
CA THR A 35 -7.91 55.82 -75.91
C THR A 35 -7.90 57.02 -74.96
N CYS A 36 -8.36 58.18 -75.43
CA CYS A 36 -8.42 59.41 -74.63
C CYS A 36 -9.43 59.31 -73.47
N ALA A 37 -10.52 58.55 -73.64
CA ALA A 37 -11.49 58.33 -72.57
C ALA A 37 -10.91 57.49 -71.41
N ARG A 38 -9.91 56.66 -71.69
CA ARG A 38 -9.31 55.73 -70.72
C ARG A 38 -7.99 56.22 -70.12
N SER A 39 -7.32 57.20 -70.74
CA SER A 39 -6.03 57.71 -70.31
C SER A 39 -5.85 59.19 -70.66
N LYS A 40 -5.58 59.99 -69.62
CA LYS A 40 -5.24 61.42 -69.79
C LYS A 40 -3.88 61.61 -70.43
N VAL A 41 -2.95 60.68 -70.20
CA VAL A 41 -1.63 60.69 -70.82
C VAL A 41 -1.77 60.43 -72.32
N LEU A 42 -2.54 59.43 -72.73
CA LEU A 42 -2.83 59.18 -74.15
C LEU A 42 -3.60 60.34 -74.78
N GLU A 43 -4.49 61.02 -74.04
CA GLU A 43 -5.14 62.23 -74.53
C GLU A 43 -4.13 63.35 -74.81
N ALA A 44 -3.16 63.56 -73.91
CA ALA A 44 -2.10 64.54 -74.10
C ALA A 44 -1.20 64.17 -75.30
N GLU A 45 -0.79 62.90 -75.42
CA GLU A 45 -0.02 62.39 -76.56
C GLU A 45 -0.80 62.52 -77.88
N CYS A 46 -2.11 62.33 -77.87
CA CYS A 46 -2.96 62.52 -79.04
C CYS A 46 -3.14 63.99 -79.44
N LYS A 47 -2.82 64.95 -78.55
CA LYS A 47 -2.82 66.39 -78.86
C LYS A 47 -1.47 66.85 -79.41
N THR A 48 -0.37 66.21 -79.01
CA THR A 48 0.99 66.50 -79.46
C THR A 48 1.41 65.70 -80.70
N GLY A 49 0.71 64.59 -80.98
CA GLY A 49 1.00 63.68 -82.09
C GLY A 49 0.94 64.34 -83.48
N LEU A 50 1.67 63.75 -84.43
CA LEU A 50 1.74 64.23 -85.80
C LEU A 50 0.43 63.96 -86.53
N ALA A 51 -0.21 65.01 -87.05
CA ALA A 51 -1.37 64.88 -87.92
C ALA A 51 -0.91 64.54 -89.35
N VAL A 52 -1.13 63.29 -89.78
CA VAL A 52 -0.79 62.80 -91.12
C VAL A 52 -2.07 62.24 -91.75
N GLU A 53 -2.49 62.79 -92.89
CA GLU A 53 -3.64 62.30 -93.66
C GLU A 53 -4.94 62.12 -92.85
N GLY A 54 -5.18 62.98 -91.86
CA GLY A 54 -6.37 62.92 -91.00
C GLY A 54 -6.26 61.97 -89.80
N LYS A 55 -5.10 61.33 -89.60
CA LYS A 55 -4.79 60.48 -88.45
C LYS A 55 -3.75 61.13 -87.54
N THR A 56 -3.85 60.86 -86.24
CA THR A 56 -2.80 61.21 -85.28
C THR A 56 -1.83 60.04 -85.16
N VAL A 57 -0.54 60.30 -85.34
CA VAL A 57 0.52 59.30 -85.19
C VAL A 57 1.38 59.63 -83.98
N PHE A 58 1.56 58.68 -83.06
CA PHE A 58 2.57 58.78 -82.00
C PHE A 58 3.42 57.51 -81.89
N LYS A 59 4.68 57.68 -81.47
CA LYS A 59 5.69 56.62 -81.39
C LYS A 59 5.96 56.26 -79.93
N HIS A 60 5.84 54.98 -79.59
CA HIS A 60 6.20 54.45 -78.27
C HIS A 60 7.52 53.68 -78.34
N GLN A 61 8.39 53.85 -77.34
CA GLN A 61 9.74 53.24 -77.31
C GLN A 61 10.13 52.65 -75.95
N ILE A 62 9.26 52.73 -74.93
CA ILE A 62 9.61 52.32 -73.56
C ILE A 62 9.31 50.82 -73.35
N PHE A 63 8.17 50.36 -73.85
CA PHE A 63 7.69 48.99 -73.78
C PHE A 63 7.56 48.39 -75.18
N ASP A 64 7.51 47.07 -75.25
CA ASP A 64 7.45 46.32 -76.49
C ASP A 64 6.03 46.30 -77.09
N ALA A 65 5.94 45.82 -78.34
CA ALA A 65 4.67 45.70 -79.05
C ALA A 65 3.66 44.81 -78.30
N ALA A 66 4.10 43.75 -77.61
CA ALA A 66 3.21 42.85 -76.87
C ALA A 66 2.55 43.54 -75.66
N THR A 67 3.29 44.39 -74.94
CA THR A 67 2.75 45.18 -73.83
C THR A 67 1.73 46.20 -74.32
N ILE A 68 2.01 46.88 -75.44
CA ILE A 68 1.09 47.85 -76.05
C ILE A 68 -0.18 47.16 -76.58
N ASP A 69 -0.07 45.95 -77.14
CA ASP A 69 -1.23 45.16 -77.52
C ASP A 69 -2.12 44.84 -76.31
N CYS A 70 -1.52 44.42 -75.18
CA CYS A 70 -2.29 44.18 -73.95
C CYS A 70 -2.98 45.45 -73.42
N LEU A 71 -2.32 46.60 -73.49
CA LEU A 71 -2.90 47.90 -73.11
C LEU A 71 -4.11 48.24 -74.00
N LEU A 72 -4.00 48.01 -75.31
CA LEU A 72 -5.09 48.25 -76.25
C LEU A 72 -6.24 47.25 -76.06
N GLN A 73 -5.96 45.96 -75.85
CA GLN A 73 -6.98 44.97 -75.49
C GLN A 73 -7.82 45.47 -74.31
N TYR A 74 -7.16 45.98 -73.26
CA TYR A 74 -7.85 46.49 -72.09
C TYR A 74 -8.72 47.71 -72.40
N ILE A 75 -8.21 48.69 -73.15
CA ILE A 75 -8.96 49.91 -73.51
C ILE A 75 -10.29 49.58 -74.18
N TYR A 76 -10.33 48.50 -74.98
CA TYR A 76 -11.52 48.11 -75.73
C TYR A 76 -12.39 47.05 -75.06
N THR A 77 -11.81 46.18 -74.23
CA THR A 77 -12.51 44.99 -73.73
C THR A 77 -12.58 44.91 -72.21
N ASP A 78 -11.98 45.87 -71.49
CA ASP A 78 -11.80 45.85 -70.03
C ASP A 78 -10.99 44.64 -69.51
N ASP A 79 -10.35 43.89 -70.40
CA ASP A 79 -9.48 42.77 -70.08
C ASP A 79 -8.30 42.65 -71.08
N TYR A 80 -7.29 41.86 -70.74
CA TYR A 80 -6.17 41.56 -71.63
C TYR A 80 -5.62 40.15 -71.42
N ASN A 81 -5.07 39.56 -72.48
CA ASN A 81 -4.41 38.27 -72.43
C ASN A 81 -2.95 38.40 -72.86
N VAL A 82 -2.07 37.89 -72.02
CA VAL A 82 -0.64 37.82 -72.32
C VAL A 82 -0.37 36.63 -73.26
N PRO A 83 0.49 36.82 -74.27
CA PRO A 83 0.84 35.74 -75.18
C PRO A 83 1.55 34.63 -74.41
N SER A 84 0.88 33.48 -74.29
CA SER A 84 1.48 32.28 -73.69
C SER A 84 2.40 31.64 -74.73
N SER A 85 3.60 31.24 -74.30
CA SER A 85 4.66 30.65 -75.13
C SER A 85 4.24 29.41 -75.95
N ASN A 86 3.06 28.85 -75.71
CA ASN A 86 2.49 27.69 -76.41
C ASN A 86 1.43 28.00 -77.49
N SER A 87 1.20 29.26 -77.87
CA SER A 87 0.11 29.63 -78.79
C SER A 87 0.56 30.12 -80.18
N GLU A 88 1.60 29.54 -80.78
CA GLU A 88 1.91 29.76 -82.21
C GLU A 88 1.67 28.53 -83.11
N ALA A 89 0.98 27.48 -82.64
CA ALA A 89 0.63 26.34 -83.49
C ALA A 89 -0.70 25.65 -83.12
N ALA A 90 -1.84 26.33 -83.21
CA ALA A 90 -3.14 25.64 -83.19
C ALA A 90 -4.30 26.45 -83.79
N ALA A 91 -4.24 26.76 -85.08
CA ALA A 91 -5.47 26.94 -85.86
C ALA A 91 -5.88 25.56 -86.42
N GLY A 92 -6.67 24.82 -85.63
CA GLY A 92 -7.43 23.67 -86.10
C GLY A 92 -7.06 22.32 -85.51
N ALA A 93 -7.70 21.94 -84.40
CA ALA A 93 -8.32 20.63 -84.16
C ALA A 93 -8.79 20.53 -82.70
N ALA A 94 -10.00 20.01 -82.51
CA ALA A 94 -10.65 19.86 -81.22
C ALA A 94 -10.09 18.65 -80.43
N ALA A 95 -9.68 18.90 -79.18
CA ALA A 95 -9.64 18.04 -77.97
C ALA A 95 -8.88 16.68 -78.03
N PRO A 96 -8.24 16.18 -76.94
CA PRO A 96 -8.72 16.24 -75.55
C PRO A 96 -7.71 16.75 -74.52
N ALA A 97 -8.25 17.13 -73.36
CA ALA A 97 -7.51 17.40 -72.14
C ALA A 97 -6.71 16.16 -71.69
N SER A 98 -5.37 16.29 -71.64
CA SER A 98 -4.51 15.52 -70.72
C SER A 98 -3.06 15.96 -70.85
N SER A 99 -2.66 16.91 -70.00
CA SER A 99 -1.35 16.97 -69.35
C SER A 99 -1.43 18.08 -68.32
N GLU A 100 -1.83 17.67 -67.12
CA GLU A 100 -1.49 18.39 -65.91
C GLU A 100 0.02 18.63 -65.89
N GLU A 101 0.45 19.87 -65.86
CA GLU A 101 1.51 20.34 -64.97
C GLU A 101 1.56 21.87 -65.04
N GLY A 102 1.25 22.49 -63.90
CA GLY A 102 1.26 23.93 -63.74
C GLY A 102 2.68 24.48 -63.88
N GLU A 103 3.09 24.83 -65.09
CA GLU A 103 4.29 25.60 -65.32
C GLU A 103 4.16 27.00 -64.72
N ASN A 104 5.24 27.48 -64.12
CA ASN A 104 5.42 28.89 -63.83
C ASN A 104 5.99 29.49 -65.10
N ASP A 105 5.15 30.07 -65.93
CA ASP A 105 5.68 30.82 -67.06
C ASP A 105 6.23 32.15 -66.51
N MET A 106 7.52 32.18 -66.16
CA MET A 106 8.21 33.39 -65.70
C MET A 106 8.08 34.52 -66.75
N HIS A 107 7.92 34.19 -68.03
CA HIS A 107 7.65 35.16 -69.08
C HIS A 107 6.22 35.71 -68.99
N GLN A 108 5.24 34.88 -68.62
CA GLN A 108 3.88 35.36 -68.33
C GLN A 108 3.86 36.34 -67.15
N LEU A 109 4.56 36.01 -66.06
CA LEU A 109 4.69 36.94 -64.92
C LEU A 109 5.40 38.23 -65.35
N ALA A 110 6.46 38.14 -66.15
CA ALA A 110 7.15 39.29 -66.71
C ALA A 110 6.23 40.19 -67.54
N ALA A 111 5.36 39.61 -68.37
CA ALA A 111 4.40 40.34 -69.17
C ALA A 111 3.41 41.11 -68.28
N HIS A 112 2.89 40.51 -67.21
CA HIS A 112 2.04 41.22 -66.25
C HIS A 112 2.75 42.40 -65.56
N VAL A 113 4.06 42.28 -65.28
CA VAL A 113 4.87 43.39 -64.74
C VAL A 113 4.98 44.53 -65.76
N TYR A 114 5.21 44.24 -67.04
CA TYR A 114 5.27 45.28 -68.07
C TYR A 114 3.91 45.95 -68.30
N VAL A 115 2.81 45.18 -68.31
CA VAL A 115 1.47 45.77 -68.44
C VAL A 115 1.13 46.64 -67.23
N HIS A 116 1.51 46.23 -66.02
CA HIS A 116 1.37 47.05 -64.81
C HIS A 116 2.16 48.37 -64.94
N ALA A 117 3.41 48.31 -65.39
CA ALA A 117 4.25 49.49 -65.58
C ALA A 117 3.74 50.42 -66.70
N ALA A 118 3.21 49.84 -67.77
CA ALA A 118 2.59 50.60 -68.86
C ALA A 118 1.29 51.27 -68.41
N ALA A 119 0.49 50.61 -67.57
CA ALA A 119 -0.71 51.19 -67.00
C ALA A 119 -0.40 52.39 -66.09
N ASP A 120 0.66 52.30 -65.29
CA ASP A 120 1.16 53.41 -64.47
C ASP A 120 1.66 54.57 -65.37
N LEU A 121 2.50 54.27 -66.37
CA LEU A 121 3.00 55.27 -67.33
C LEU A 121 1.87 56.03 -68.03
N TYR A 122 0.81 55.32 -68.42
CA TYR A 122 -0.32 55.89 -69.13
C TYR A 122 -1.46 56.37 -68.20
N ASP A 123 -1.27 56.38 -66.88
CA ASP A 123 -2.29 56.78 -65.91
C ASP A 123 -3.64 56.07 -66.13
N ILE A 124 -3.60 54.72 -66.12
CA ILE A 124 -4.77 53.83 -66.22
C ILE A 124 -4.86 52.96 -64.96
N PRO A 125 -5.28 53.52 -63.80
CA PRO A 125 -5.29 52.78 -62.52
C PRO A 125 -6.10 51.47 -62.53
N PRO A 126 -7.26 51.37 -63.22
CA PRO A 126 -7.99 50.11 -63.32
C PRO A 126 -7.20 48.97 -64.00
N LEU A 127 -6.38 49.29 -65.01
CA LEU A 127 -5.52 48.30 -65.67
C LEU A 127 -4.34 47.91 -64.78
N GLU A 128 -3.75 48.88 -64.07
CA GLU A 128 -2.69 48.64 -63.10
C GLU A 128 -3.15 47.62 -62.04
N ALA A 129 -4.34 47.83 -61.46
CA ALA A 129 -4.94 46.93 -60.49
C ALA A 129 -5.27 45.55 -61.09
N LEU A 130 -5.78 45.50 -62.33
CA LEU A 130 -6.05 44.24 -63.02
C LEU A 130 -4.75 43.45 -63.26
N ALA A 131 -3.68 44.13 -63.68
CA ALA A 131 -2.39 43.50 -63.93
C ALA A 131 -1.76 42.95 -62.64
N ALA A 132 -1.84 43.69 -61.54
CA ALA A 132 -1.44 43.20 -60.22
C ALA A 132 -2.26 41.95 -59.82
N THR A 133 -3.57 41.97 -60.06
CA THR A 133 -4.46 40.84 -59.74
C THR A 133 -4.09 39.60 -60.55
N LYS A 134 -3.89 39.75 -61.87
CA LYS A 134 -3.49 38.64 -62.75
C LYS A 134 -2.09 38.10 -62.40
N PHE A 135 -1.15 38.98 -62.06
CA PHE A 135 0.17 38.57 -61.57
C PHE A 135 0.07 37.70 -60.31
N VAL A 136 -0.68 38.16 -59.30
CA VAL A 136 -0.86 37.42 -58.05
C VAL A 136 -1.53 36.06 -58.27
N ALA A 137 -2.52 36.01 -59.18
CA ALA A 137 -3.21 34.77 -59.53
C ALA A 137 -2.32 33.78 -60.32
N ALA A 138 -1.42 34.28 -61.16
CA ALA A 138 -0.49 33.46 -61.94
C ALA A 138 0.75 33.01 -61.14
N ALA A 139 1.10 33.72 -60.06
CA ALA A 139 2.29 33.47 -59.26
C ALA A 139 2.18 32.17 -58.44
N LYS A 140 3.06 31.19 -58.70
CA LYS A 140 3.19 29.94 -57.94
C LYS A 140 4.62 29.79 -57.37
N PRO A 141 4.86 28.85 -56.44
CA PRO A 141 6.18 28.65 -55.84
C PRO A 141 7.28 28.43 -56.89
N VAL A 142 8.43 29.07 -56.72
CA VAL A 142 9.60 29.04 -57.60
C VAL A 142 10.15 27.61 -57.70
N LYS A 143 10.36 27.13 -58.92
CA LYS A 143 10.99 25.83 -59.18
C LYS A 143 12.51 25.96 -59.12
N GLU A 144 13.19 24.83 -58.97
CA GLU A 144 14.67 24.82 -58.97
C GLU A 144 15.26 25.31 -60.31
N SER A 145 14.65 24.95 -61.43
CA SER A 145 15.06 25.41 -62.77
C SER A 145 14.89 26.91 -62.97
N ASP A 146 13.95 27.54 -62.26
CA ASP A 146 13.49 28.91 -62.56
C ASP A 146 14.13 29.95 -61.62
N ARG A 147 15.09 29.55 -60.79
CA ARG A 147 15.67 30.42 -59.73
C ARG A 147 16.38 31.65 -60.30
N VAL A 148 17.02 31.51 -61.46
CA VAL A 148 17.72 32.61 -62.14
C VAL A 148 16.71 33.56 -62.78
N GLU A 149 15.71 33.01 -63.47
CA GLU A 149 14.60 33.74 -64.09
C GLU A 149 13.76 34.46 -63.04
N PHE A 150 13.62 33.89 -61.84
CA PHE A 150 12.97 34.52 -60.71
C PHE A 150 13.73 35.76 -60.24
N LEU A 151 15.05 35.72 -60.11
CA LEU A 151 15.83 36.92 -59.78
C LEU A 151 15.72 37.99 -60.86
N GLU A 152 15.66 37.59 -62.13
CA GLU A 152 15.42 38.51 -63.24
C GLU A 152 14.02 39.13 -63.18
N LEU A 153 13.01 38.36 -62.75
CA LEU A 153 11.67 38.88 -62.51
C LEU A 153 11.65 39.89 -61.35
N VAL A 154 12.33 39.60 -60.24
CA VAL A 154 12.44 40.51 -59.10
C VAL A 154 13.14 41.81 -59.51
N ALA A 155 14.26 41.71 -60.25
CA ALA A 155 14.96 42.86 -60.80
C ALA A 155 14.06 43.68 -61.74
N ARG A 156 13.28 43.00 -62.59
CA ARG A 156 12.32 43.66 -63.49
C ARG A 156 11.26 44.44 -62.71
N ILE A 157 10.71 43.87 -61.63
CA ILE A 157 9.77 44.57 -60.74
C ILE A 157 10.47 45.75 -60.07
N ALA A 158 11.68 45.57 -59.55
CA ALA A 158 12.43 46.63 -58.88
C ALA A 158 12.70 47.83 -59.80
N ARG A 159 12.97 47.58 -61.08
CA ARG A 159 13.22 48.61 -62.10
C ARG A 159 11.95 49.37 -62.54
N HIS A 160 10.80 48.70 -62.55
CA HIS A 160 9.55 49.22 -63.15
C HIS A 160 8.47 49.60 -62.14
N THR A 161 8.76 49.55 -60.85
CA THR A 161 7.84 49.95 -59.79
C THR A 161 8.54 50.81 -58.76
N MET A 162 7.81 51.57 -57.95
CA MET A 162 8.39 52.33 -56.84
C MET A 162 8.68 51.44 -55.62
N PRO A 163 9.79 51.67 -54.88
CA PRO A 163 10.07 51.00 -53.61
C PRO A 163 9.07 51.37 -52.53
N SER A 164 8.00 50.58 -52.44
CA SER A 164 6.93 50.74 -51.45
C SER A 164 6.43 49.39 -50.98
N GLU A 165 6.18 49.28 -49.67
CA GLU A 165 5.56 48.11 -49.04
C GLU A 165 4.10 47.92 -49.48
N GLN A 166 3.50 48.97 -50.03
CA GLN A 166 2.14 48.93 -50.59
C GLN A 166 2.11 48.37 -52.02
N ASN A 167 3.27 48.22 -52.69
CA ASN A 167 3.30 47.68 -54.04
C ASN A 167 3.03 46.17 -54.02
N VAL A 168 1.90 45.77 -54.61
CA VAL A 168 1.41 44.39 -54.60
C VAL A 168 2.38 43.42 -55.27
N LEU A 169 3.03 43.83 -56.37
CA LEU A 169 4.00 42.99 -57.08
C LEU A 169 5.23 42.70 -56.21
N ARG A 170 5.81 43.75 -55.59
CA ARG A 170 6.98 43.63 -54.70
C ARG A 170 6.67 42.74 -53.49
N THR A 171 5.53 42.97 -52.84
CA THR A 171 5.10 42.18 -51.69
C THR A 171 4.86 40.71 -52.06
N LYS A 172 4.28 40.46 -53.25
CA LYS A 172 4.03 39.08 -53.71
C LYS A 172 5.33 38.33 -54.01
N VAL A 173 6.31 38.93 -54.69
CA VAL A 173 7.60 38.24 -54.93
C VAL A 173 8.42 38.03 -53.67
N LEU A 174 8.35 38.96 -52.72
CA LEU A 174 8.93 38.77 -51.39
C LEU A 174 8.28 37.60 -50.66
N GLN A 175 6.95 37.50 -50.70
CA GLN A 175 6.22 36.37 -50.13
C GLN A 175 6.64 35.04 -50.78
N MET A 176 6.70 34.97 -52.10
CA MET A 176 7.14 33.76 -52.82
C MET A 176 8.54 33.32 -52.36
N ALA A 177 9.46 34.26 -52.19
CA ALA A 177 10.81 33.96 -51.72
C ALA A 177 10.82 33.49 -50.26
N LEU A 178 10.07 34.16 -49.36
CA LEU A 178 10.01 33.79 -47.95
C LEU A 178 9.38 32.41 -47.72
N GLU A 179 8.37 32.05 -48.51
CA GLU A 179 7.74 30.71 -48.49
C GLU A 179 8.73 29.59 -48.79
N GLN A 180 9.73 29.85 -49.65
CA GLN A 180 10.74 28.86 -50.06
C GLN A 180 12.16 29.18 -49.57
N LYS A 181 12.30 30.08 -48.59
CA LYS A 181 13.59 30.61 -48.14
C LYS A 181 14.65 29.56 -47.79
N LYS A 182 14.25 28.41 -47.23
CA LYS A 182 15.20 27.34 -46.88
C LYS A 182 15.88 26.77 -48.12
N LEU A 183 15.11 26.56 -49.18
CA LEU A 183 15.60 26.02 -50.44
C LEU A 183 16.44 27.07 -51.17
N LEU A 184 15.96 28.32 -51.21
CA LEU A 184 16.67 29.43 -51.87
C LEU A 184 18.00 29.75 -51.20
N LEU A 185 18.07 29.80 -49.86
CA LEU A 185 19.31 30.06 -49.12
C LEU A 185 20.29 28.87 -49.10
N GLN A 186 19.84 27.66 -49.46
CA GLN A 186 20.71 26.49 -49.62
C GLN A 186 21.35 26.43 -51.02
N ASP A 187 20.76 27.08 -52.01
CA ASP A 187 21.32 27.16 -53.35
C ASP A 187 22.42 28.22 -53.40
N ARG A 188 23.66 27.74 -53.55
CA ARG A 188 24.84 28.59 -53.65
C ARG A 188 24.77 29.57 -54.82
N THR A 189 24.30 29.12 -55.99
CA THR A 189 24.23 29.95 -57.20
C THR A 189 23.24 31.08 -57.00
N PHE A 190 22.08 30.77 -56.39
CA PHE A 190 21.08 31.77 -56.05
C PHE A 190 21.62 32.81 -55.08
N VAL A 191 22.29 32.38 -54.00
CA VAL A 191 22.86 33.28 -53.00
C VAL A 191 23.96 34.17 -53.59
N GLU A 192 24.84 33.63 -54.42
CA GLU A 192 25.88 34.41 -55.12
C GLU A 192 25.22 35.49 -56.00
N LEU A 193 24.25 35.12 -56.85
CA LEU A 193 23.52 36.07 -57.70
C LEU A 193 22.70 37.10 -56.91
N LEU A 194 22.16 36.71 -55.75
CA LEU A 194 21.37 37.59 -54.89
C LEU A 194 22.21 38.77 -54.36
N PHE A 195 23.50 38.56 -54.06
CA PHE A 195 24.39 39.59 -53.51
C PHE A 195 25.25 40.29 -54.56
N GLU A 196 25.48 39.70 -55.74
CA GLU A 196 26.23 40.33 -56.83
C GLU A 196 25.41 41.39 -57.60
N ARG A 197 24.08 41.31 -57.52
CA ARG A 197 23.16 42.16 -58.27
C ARG A 197 22.78 43.43 -57.51
N ASN A 198 23.25 44.58 -58.01
CA ASN A 198 22.92 45.91 -57.45
C ASN A 198 21.47 46.36 -57.72
N ASP A 199 20.74 45.69 -58.64
CA ASP A 199 19.35 46.01 -58.96
C ASP A 199 18.34 45.38 -57.97
N LEU A 200 18.83 44.69 -56.93
CA LEU A 200 18.03 44.02 -55.91
C LEU A 200 18.13 44.67 -54.51
N ASP A 201 18.72 45.86 -54.39
CA ASP A 201 19.02 46.51 -53.10
C ASP A 201 17.79 46.75 -52.19
N ASP A 202 16.58 46.86 -52.73
CA ASP A 202 15.35 46.95 -51.93
C ASP A 202 14.81 45.56 -51.51
N PHE A 203 15.08 44.53 -52.32
CA PHE A 203 14.59 43.17 -52.09
C PHE A 203 15.47 42.42 -51.09
N VAL A 204 16.80 42.46 -51.26
CA VAL A 204 17.75 41.67 -50.45
C VAL A 204 17.59 41.94 -48.95
N PRO A 205 17.59 43.20 -48.47
CA PRO A 205 17.46 43.46 -47.04
C PRO A 205 16.13 42.95 -46.48
N ARG A 206 15.02 43.12 -47.23
CA ARG A 206 13.70 42.65 -46.80
C ARG A 206 13.62 41.13 -46.75
N PHE A 207 14.18 40.44 -47.76
CA PHE A 207 14.22 38.99 -47.78
C PHE A 207 15.04 38.46 -46.59
N ILE A 208 16.26 38.96 -46.40
CA ILE A 208 17.13 38.54 -45.30
C ILE A 208 16.50 38.85 -43.93
N CYS A 209 16.03 40.08 -43.69
CA CYS A 209 15.35 40.44 -42.44
C CYS A 209 14.09 39.59 -42.19
N GLY A 210 13.28 39.34 -43.23
CA GLY A 210 12.11 38.47 -43.13
C GLY A 210 12.48 37.04 -42.75
N THR A 211 13.59 36.51 -43.29
CA THR A 211 14.07 35.18 -42.89
C THR A 211 14.49 35.14 -41.42
N VAL A 212 15.24 36.15 -40.95
CA VAL A 212 15.76 36.24 -39.58
C VAL A 212 14.64 36.45 -38.57
N ALA A 213 13.70 37.37 -38.84
CA ALA A 213 12.58 37.67 -37.95
C ALA A 213 11.77 36.41 -37.61
N GLU A 214 11.49 35.56 -38.60
CA GLU A 214 10.78 34.31 -38.35
C GLU A 214 11.58 33.31 -37.49
N TYR A 215 12.91 33.26 -37.65
CA TYR A 215 13.77 32.45 -36.78
C TYR A 215 13.77 32.99 -35.34
N GLU A 216 13.84 34.31 -35.17
CA GLU A 216 13.77 34.95 -33.86
C GLU A 216 12.42 34.69 -33.19
N GLU A 217 11.32 34.86 -33.91
CA GLU A 217 9.99 34.54 -33.40
C GLU A 217 9.84 33.07 -33.02
N ALA A 218 10.37 32.14 -33.84
CA ALA A 218 10.35 30.72 -33.53
C ALA A 218 11.18 30.41 -32.27
N ALA A 219 12.33 31.06 -32.10
CA ALA A 219 13.15 30.95 -30.91
C ALA A 219 12.45 31.51 -29.67
N ILE A 220 11.78 32.67 -29.78
CA ILE A 220 10.97 33.28 -28.71
C ILE A 220 9.82 32.35 -28.31
N ARG A 221 9.07 31.82 -29.28
CA ARG A 221 7.98 30.85 -29.03
C ARG A 221 8.48 29.60 -28.31
N THR A 222 9.63 29.07 -28.73
CA THR A 222 10.25 27.90 -28.09
C THR A 222 10.69 28.22 -26.65
N ARG A 223 11.33 29.38 -26.45
CA ARG A 223 11.73 29.86 -25.11
C ARG A 223 10.52 30.06 -24.19
N ALA A 224 9.42 30.60 -24.70
CA ALA A 224 8.18 30.77 -23.95
C ALA A 224 7.58 29.42 -23.51
N LYS A 225 7.56 28.40 -24.39
CA LYS A 225 7.14 27.03 -24.05
C LYS A 225 8.03 26.39 -22.98
N HIS A 226 9.35 26.58 -23.07
CA HIS A 226 10.26 26.07 -22.05
C HIS A 226 10.05 26.79 -20.71
N LYS A 227 9.81 28.09 -20.72
CA LYS A 227 9.54 28.88 -19.51
C LYS A 227 8.27 28.39 -18.80
N THR A 228 7.17 28.18 -19.50
CA THR A 228 5.94 27.64 -18.89
C THR A 228 6.14 26.22 -18.34
N SER A 229 6.91 25.37 -19.03
CA SER A 229 7.26 24.03 -18.51
C SER A 229 8.09 24.10 -17.22
N ILE A 230 9.05 25.02 -17.14
CA ILE A 230 9.86 25.25 -15.93
C ILE A 230 8.96 25.73 -14.78
N ASP A 231 8.06 26.68 -15.04
CA ASP A 231 7.18 27.22 -14.00
C ASP A 231 6.21 26.15 -13.45
N ASN A 232 5.65 25.29 -14.31
CA ASN A 232 4.84 24.16 -13.88
C ASN A 232 5.63 23.16 -13.02
N LYS A 233 6.85 22.78 -13.47
CA LYS A 233 7.71 21.89 -12.69
C LYS A 233 8.12 22.48 -11.35
N LYS A 234 8.28 23.81 -11.26
CA LYS A 234 8.56 24.49 -10.00
C LYS A 234 7.40 24.35 -9.01
N VAL A 235 6.17 24.53 -9.49
CA VAL A 235 4.95 24.32 -8.67
C VAL A 235 4.84 22.87 -8.18
N ASP A 236 5.14 21.90 -9.05
CA ASP A 236 5.11 20.49 -8.67
C ASP A 236 6.21 20.14 -7.65
N LEU A 237 7.39 20.75 -7.79
CA LEU A 237 8.48 20.60 -6.81
C LEU A 237 8.10 21.18 -5.45
N GLU A 238 7.49 22.36 -5.41
CA GLU A 238 7.00 22.98 -4.17
C GLU A 238 5.96 22.08 -3.48
N LYS A 239 5.01 21.51 -4.22
CA LYS A 239 4.03 20.54 -3.66
C LYS A 239 4.71 19.28 -3.13
N ALA A 240 5.69 18.74 -3.84
CA ALA A 240 6.43 17.56 -3.42
C ALA A 240 7.26 17.82 -2.15
N GLN A 241 7.82 19.02 -2.01
CA GLN A 241 8.52 19.45 -0.80
C GLN A 241 7.56 19.50 0.40
N THR A 242 6.39 20.13 0.26
CA THR A 242 5.38 20.17 1.33
C THR A 242 4.93 18.77 1.75
N ALA A 243 4.62 17.89 0.78
CA ALA A 243 4.23 16.50 1.07
C ALA A 243 5.36 15.72 1.78
N SER A 244 6.62 15.99 1.42
CA SER A 244 7.78 15.38 2.09
C SER A 244 7.91 15.87 3.53
N GLU A 245 7.69 17.15 3.81
CA GLU A 245 7.72 17.71 5.17
C GLU A 245 6.60 17.11 6.04
N GLU A 246 5.39 17.00 5.50
CA GLU A 246 4.25 16.36 6.17
C GLU A 246 4.55 14.88 6.50
N ALA A 247 5.15 14.14 5.56
CA ALA A 247 5.52 12.74 5.77
C ALA A 247 6.61 12.58 6.84
N VAL A 248 7.58 13.50 6.90
CA VAL A 248 8.61 13.50 7.96
C VAL A 248 7.96 13.75 9.32
N HIS A 249 7.06 14.73 9.42
CA HIS A 249 6.36 15.02 10.68
C HIS A 249 5.49 13.83 11.14
N ALA A 250 4.73 13.22 10.24
CA ALA A 250 3.93 12.03 10.54
C ALA A 250 4.81 10.85 11.03
N LYS A 251 6.00 10.69 10.44
CA LYS A 251 6.98 9.69 10.88
C LYS A 251 7.49 9.96 12.30
N GLU A 252 7.77 11.21 12.65
CA GLU A 252 8.20 11.58 14.00
C GLU A 252 7.14 11.26 15.06
N ILE A 253 5.87 11.57 14.76
CA ILE A 253 4.73 11.22 15.61
C ILE A 253 4.65 9.70 15.81
N ALA A 254 4.69 8.93 14.71
CA ALA A 254 4.63 7.48 14.78
C ALA A 254 5.81 6.87 15.58
N VAL A 255 7.02 7.44 15.45
CA VAL A 255 8.18 7.01 16.24
C VAL A 255 7.98 7.29 17.73
N ALA A 256 7.39 8.44 18.08
CA ALA A 256 7.08 8.77 19.47
C ALA A 256 6.03 7.80 20.06
N GLU A 257 4.98 7.47 19.32
CA GLU A 257 3.97 6.48 19.72
C GLU A 257 4.56 5.08 19.90
N VAL A 258 5.44 4.64 18.99
CA VAL A 258 6.13 3.35 19.14
C VAL A 258 7.01 3.34 20.39
N ALA A 259 7.64 4.47 20.74
CA ALA A 259 8.45 4.58 21.94
C ALA A 259 7.60 4.48 23.23
N THR A 260 6.40 5.07 23.27
CA THR A 260 5.49 4.92 24.42
C THR A 260 4.97 3.50 24.56
N LEU A 261 4.50 2.89 23.46
CA LEU A 261 4.04 1.51 23.46
C LEU A 261 5.12 0.51 23.91
N ARG A 262 6.39 0.76 23.55
CA ARG A 262 7.52 -0.04 24.04
C ARG A 262 7.67 0.06 25.57
N LYS A 263 7.57 1.26 26.14
CA LYS A 263 7.62 1.45 27.60
C LYS A 263 6.49 0.71 28.30
N ASP A 264 5.26 0.80 27.78
CA ASP A 264 4.09 0.14 28.36
C ASP A 264 4.21 -1.39 28.31
N ARG A 265 4.67 -1.93 27.17
CA ARG A 265 4.96 -3.35 27.01
C ARG A 265 6.02 -3.82 28.01
N ASP A 266 7.10 -3.07 28.18
CA ASP A 266 8.19 -3.45 29.08
C ASP A 266 7.73 -3.41 30.55
N SER A 267 6.90 -2.43 30.93
CA SER A 267 6.22 -2.37 32.23
C SER A 267 5.31 -3.57 32.47
N THR A 268 4.48 -3.92 31.48
CA THR A 268 3.58 -5.08 31.56
C THR A 268 4.36 -6.39 31.67
N ARG A 269 5.47 -6.51 30.93
CA ARG A 269 6.36 -7.67 31.02
C ARG A 269 6.97 -7.82 32.41
N GLN A 270 7.38 -6.71 33.03
CA GLN A 270 7.89 -6.71 34.39
C GLN A 270 6.82 -7.17 35.39
N GLN A 271 5.60 -6.61 35.31
CA GLN A 271 4.47 -7.02 36.15
C GLN A 271 4.14 -8.52 36.00
N LEU A 272 4.17 -9.04 34.77
CA LEU A 272 3.97 -10.48 34.51
C LEU A 272 5.07 -11.31 35.19
N GLY A 273 6.32 -10.88 35.11
CA GLY A 273 7.46 -11.55 35.76
C GLY A 273 7.39 -11.50 37.30
N ASP A 274 6.84 -10.43 37.87
CA ASP A 274 6.57 -10.35 39.31
C ASP A 274 5.44 -11.32 39.71
N LYS A 275 4.34 -11.36 38.94
CA LYS A 275 3.22 -12.29 39.18
C LYS A 275 3.62 -13.75 39.01
N GLN A 276 4.50 -14.07 38.07
CA GLN A 276 5.05 -15.42 37.93
C GLN A 276 5.86 -15.84 39.16
N ARG A 277 6.67 -14.95 39.73
CA ARG A 277 7.40 -15.21 40.98
C ARG A 277 6.47 -15.40 42.17
N GLU A 278 5.43 -14.57 42.28
CA GLU A 278 4.40 -14.70 43.32
C GLU A 278 3.67 -16.05 43.23
N LEU A 279 3.29 -16.47 42.02
CA LEU A 279 2.69 -17.78 41.78
C LEU A 279 3.63 -18.94 42.15
N GLU A 280 4.92 -18.81 41.88
CA GLU A 280 5.89 -19.84 42.23
C GLU A 280 6.04 -19.97 43.75
N ASN A 281 6.11 -18.85 44.48
CA ASN A 281 6.11 -18.85 45.94
C ASN A 281 4.83 -19.50 46.51
N ILE A 282 3.66 -19.19 45.95
CA ILE A 282 2.40 -19.81 46.38
C ILE A 282 2.40 -21.33 46.11
N ARG A 283 3.02 -21.77 45.01
CA ARG A 283 3.15 -23.19 44.70
C ARG A 283 4.06 -23.89 45.71
N THR A 284 5.20 -23.29 46.05
CA THR A 284 6.10 -23.86 47.07
C THR A 284 5.40 -23.93 48.43
N ASP A 285 4.71 -22.87 48.84
CA ASP A 285 3.95 -22.85 50.10
C ASP A 285 2.87 -23.93 50.13
N ARG A 286 2.13 -24.09 49.02
CA ARG A 286 1.11 -25.13 48.89
C ARG A 286 1.72 -26.53 49.00
N ASP A 287 2.86 -26.76 48.37
CA ASP A 287 3.53 -28.06 48.38
C ASP A 287 4.10 -28.38 49.77
N ASP A 288 4.62 -27.37 50.50
CA ASP A 288 5.03 -27.49 51.90
C ASP A 288 3.84 -27.81 52.83
N ILE A 289 2.71 -27.10 52.68
CA ILE A 289 1.48 -27.40 53.43
C ILE A 289 1.00 -28.82 53.15
N ARG A 290 1.06 -29.26 51.89
CA ARG A 290 0.69 -30.62 51.49
C ARG A 290 1.59 -31.66 52.16
N GLN A 291 2.89 -31.41 52.22
CA GLN A 291 3.83 -32.28 52.92
C GLN A 291 3.53 -32.34 54.42
N GLN A 292 3.30 -31.20 55.06
CA GLN A 292 2.92 -31.15 56.49
C GLN A 292 1.63 -31.93 56.77
N LEU A 293 0.61 -31.82 55.90
CA LEU A 293 -0.63 -32.58 56.03
C LEU A 293 -0.39 -34.08 55.93
N ASN A 294 0.43 -34.54 54.99
CA ASN A 294 0.79 -35.95 54.87
C ASN A 294 1.53 -36.45 56.13
N ASP A 295 2.45 -35.65 56.67
CA ASP A 295 3.18 -35.99 57.89
C ASP A 295 2.24 -36.09 59.10
N ARG A 296 1.26 -35.18 59.25
CA ARG A 296 0.25 -35.26 60.31
C ARG A 296 -0.71 -36.42 60.13
N GLN A 297 -1.09 -36.76 58.90
CA GLN A 297 -1.88 -37.96 58.64
C GLN A 297 -1.11 -39.22 59.07
N ARG A 298 0.19 -39.28 58.80
CA ARG A 298 1.04 -40.40 59.23
C ARG A 298 1.16 -40.47 60.75
N GLU A 299 1.29 -39.32 61.41
CA GLU A 299 1.33 -39.24 62.88
C GLU A 299 0.00 -39.69 63.51
N LEU A 300 -1.13 -39.25 62.96
CA LEU A 300 -2.46 -39.70 63.39
C LEU A 300 -2.65 -41.21 63.21
N GLU A 301 -2.17 -41.79 62.10
CA GLU A 301 -2.24 -43.23 61.87
C GLU A 301 -1.37 -44.02 62.86
N ASN A 302 -0.17 -43.50 63.18
CA ASN A 302 0.68 -44.08 64.22
C ASN A 302 0.01 -44.02 65.60
N ILE A 303 -0.61 -42.90 65.96
CA ILE A 303 -1.36 -42.77 67.23
C ILE A 303 -2.55 -43.72 67.25
N ARG A 304 -3.29 -43.82 66.13
CA ARG A 304 -4.43 -44.72 66.00
C ARG A 304 -4.02 -46.17 66.21
N THR A 305 -3.00 -46.63 65.51
CA THR A 305 -2.48 -48.00 65.66
C THR A 305 -1.96 -48.27 67.08
N ALA A 306 -1.30 -47.30 67.73
CA ALA A 306 -0.89 -47.41 69.13
C ALA A 306 -2.08 -47.49 70.11
N CYS A 307 -3.14 -46.70 69.88
CA CYS A 307 -4.40 -46.78 70.63
C CYS A 307 -5.08 -48.13 70.45
N GLU A 308 -5.15 -48.65 69.22
CA GLU A 308 -5.70 -49.98 68.92
C GLU A 308 -4.91 -51.08 69.65
N GLN A 309 -3.58 -51.04 69.63
CA GLN A 309 -2.72 -51.96 70.40
C GLN A 309 -2.97 -51.86 71.91
N SER A 310 -3.12 -50.64 72.44
CA SER A 310 -3.40 -50.41 73.86
C SER A 310 -4.77 -50.95 74.27
N ILE A 311 -5.79 -50.81 73.41
CA ILE A 311 -7.12 -51.40 73.61
C ILE A 311 -7.02 -52.92 73.65
N VAL A 312 -6.34 -53.56 72.70
CA VAL A 312 -6.13 -55.01 72.69
C VAL A 312 -5.41 -55.46 73.96
N SER A 313 -4.36 -54.76 74.38
CA SER A 313 -3.65 -55.06 75.62
C SER A 313 -4.55 -54.94 76.86
N ARG A 314 -5.39 -53.89 76.93
CA ARG A 314 -6.36 -53.69 78.01
C ARG A 314 -7.40 -54.82 78.03
N ASP A 315 -7.92 -55.20 76.87
CA ASP A 315 -8.94 -56.24 76.75
C ASP A 315 -8.36 -57.62 77.13
N ASN A 316 -7.10 -57.91 76.77
CA ASN A 316 -6.37 -59.08 77.24
C ASN A 316 -6.20 -59.08 78.77
N ALA A 317 -5.78 -57.94 79.36
CA ALA A 317 -5.66 -57.82 80.80
C ALA A 317 -7.01 -57.94 81.53
N LEU A 318 -8.09 -57.41 80.93
CA LEU A 318 -9.46 -57.61 81.43
C LEU A 318 -9.85 -59.09 81.41
N ALA A 319 -9.54 -59.82 80.34
CA ALA A 319 -9.76 -61.26 80.24
C ALA A 319 -8.95 -62.04 81.30
N GLU A 320 -7.70 -61.65 81.55
CA GLU A 320 -6.89 -62.24 82.62
C GLU A 320 -7.47 -61.95 84.01
N VAL A 321 -7.98 -60.73 84.24
CA VAL A 321 -8.67 -60.41 85.50
C VAL A 321 -9.95 -61.22 85.67
N THR A 322 -10.72 -61.47 84.60
CA THR A 322 -11.92 -62.31 84.70
C THR A 322 -11.58 -63.77 84.99
N THR A 323 -10.52 -64.33 84.40
CA THR A 323 -10.05 -65.69 84.74
C THR A 323 -9.57 -65.77 86.18
N LEU A 324 -8.74 -64.82 86.63
CA LEU A 324 -8.26 -64.78 88.01
C LEU A 324 -9.41 -64.65 89.02
N ARG A 325 -10.47 -63.90 88.69
CA ARG A 325 -11.68 -63.84 89.52
C ARG A 325 -12.40 -65.18 89.60
N ALA A 326 -12.53 -65.88 88.47
CA ALA A 326 -13.13 -67.22 88.43
C ALA A 326 -12.30 -68.21 89.26
N ASP A 327 -10.98 -68.20 89.12
CA ASP A 327 -10.06 -69.03 89.89
C ASP A 327 -10.16 -68.74 91.39
N ARG A 328 -10.18 -67.46 91.78
CA ARG A 328 -10.36 -67.03 93.18
C ARG A 328 -11.69 -67.53 93.74
N ASP A 329 -12.78 -67.41 92.98
CA ASP A 329 -14.10 -67.85 93.41
C ASP A 329 -14.14 -69.38 93.55
N GLU A 330 -13.46 -70.12 92.68
CA GLU A 330 -13.27 -71.57 92.80
C GLU A 330 -12.43 -71.96 94.02
N THR A 331 -11.29 -71.29 94.25
CA THR A 331 -10.48 -71.51 95.47
C THR A 331 -11.30 -71.22 96.73
N ARG A 332 -12.15 -70.18 96.70
CA ARG A 332 -13.06 -69.86 97.81
C ARG A 332 -14.09 -70.97 98.05
N ARG A 333 -14.64 -71.58 96.99
CA ARG A 333 -15.53 -72.75 97.13
C ARG A 333 -14.79 -73.94 97.76
N GLN A 334 -13.58 -74.23 97.28
CA GLN A 334 -12.75 -75.32 97.83
C GLN A 334 -12.40 -75.08 99.30
N LEU A 335 -12.06 -73.84 99.68
CA LEU A 335 -11.82 -73.47 101.06
C LEU A 335 -13.07 -73.63 101.93
N ASN A 336 -14.24 -73.23 101.43
CA ASN A 336 -15.51 -73.43 102.14
C ASN A 336 -15.82 -74.92 102.37
N ASN A 337 -15.60 -75.78 101.36
CA ASN A 337 -15.72 -77.23 101.50
C ASN A 337 -14.72 -77.80 102.51
N SER A 338 -13.47 -77.36 102.48
CA SER A 338 -12.46 -77.80 103.44
C SER A 338 -12.84 -77.37 104.87
N ASN A 339 -13.37 -76.16 105.03
CA ASN A 339 -13.87 -75.67 106.32
C ASN A 339 -15.09 -76.44 106.81
N SER A 340 -16.01 -76.87 105.93
CA SER A 340 -17.13 -77.73 106.35
C SER A 340 -16.64 -79.10 106.78
N GLN A 341 -15.71 -79.71 106.02
CA GLN A 341 -15.08 -80.97 106.41
C GLN A 341 -14.35 -80.85 107.77
N LEU A 342 -13.59 -79.78 108.00
CA LEU A 342 -12.95 -79.51 109.28
C LEU A 342 -13.96 -79.35 110.42
N ARG A 343 -15.10 -78.69 110.16
CA ARG A 343 -16.18 -78.56 111.15
C ARG A 343 -16.76 -79.93 111.51
N ASP A 344 -16.96 -80.82 110.54
CA ASP A 344 -17.45 -82.18 110.79
C ASP A 344 -16.44 -83.00 111.59
N VAL A 345 -15.15 -82.95 111.24
CA VAL A 345 -14.07 -83.59 112.01
C VAL A 345 -14.04 -83.05 113.44
N ARG A 346 -14.18 -81.74 113.63
CA ARG A 346 -14.21 -81.10 114.95
C ARG A 346 -15.42 -81.58 115.78
N ASN A 347 -16.58 -81.74 115.15
CA ASN A 347 -17.78 -82.29 115.79
C ASN A 347 -17.57 -83.76 116.20
N HIS A 348 -16.96 -84.58 115.34
CA HIS A 348 -16.61 -85.96 115.66
C HIS A 348 -15.60 -86.05 116.82
N LEU A 349 -14.58 -85.19 116.82
CA LEU A 349 -13.59 -85.13 117.92
C LEU A 349 -14.23 -84.70 119.24
N SER A 350 -15.15 -83.73 119.22
CA SER A 350 -15.92 -83.31 120.39
C SER A 350 -16.76 -84.46 120.96
N ALA A 351 -17.43 -85.21 120.08
CA ALA A 351 -18.21 -86.39 120.47
C ALA A 351 -17.34 -87.51 121.05
N ALA A 352 -16.14 -87.73 120.49
CA ALA A 352 -15.16 -88.69 121.01
C ALA A 352 -14.62 -88.28 122.39
N ASN A 353 -14.24 -87.00 122.58
CA ASN A 353 -13.78 -86.48 123.86
C ASN A 353 -14.85 -86.57 124.95
N THR A 354 -16.12 -86.38 124.60
CA THR A 354 -17.23 -86.53 125.55
C THR A 354 -17.38 -87.97 126.00
N ARG A 355 -17.26 -88.95 125.08
CA ARG A 355 -17.26 -90.37 125.42
C ARG A 355 -16.09 -90.75 126.33
N ALA A 356 -14.89 -90.25 126.04
CA ALA A 356 -13.70 -90.51 126.86
C ALA A 356 -13.84 -89.98 128.29
N ARG A 357 -14.33 -88.74 128.47
CA ARG A 357 -14.59 -88.17 129.80
C ARG A 357 -15.60 -88.97 130.61
N ASN A 358 -16.70 -89.38 129.98
CA ASN A 358 -17.73 -90.17 130.66
C ASN A 358 -17.20 -91.55 131.12
N ALA A 359 -16.34 -92.19 130.31
CA ALA A 359 -15.72 -93.45 130.70
C ALA A 359 -14.75 -93.29 131.89
N GLN A 360 -14.00 -92.19 131.94
CA GLN A 360 -13.06 -91.89 133.01
C GLN A 360 -13.77 -91.63 134.35
N ASP A 361 -14.88 -90.89 134.33
CA ASP A 361 -15.64 -90.51 135.54
C ASP A 361 -16.29 -91.72 136.24
N ILE A 362 -16.63 -92.78 135.48
CA ILE A 362 -17.17 -94.04 136.00
C ILE A 362 -16.10 -94.84 136.76
N LEU A 363 -14.87 -94.86 136.24
CA LEU A 363 -13.76 -95.60 136.85
C LEU A 363 -13.35 -95.00 138.20
N ASP A 364 -13.23 -93.68 138.29
CA ASP A 364 -12.80 -92.99 139.52
C ASP A 364 -13.79 -93.20 140.68
N ARG A 365 -15.10 -93.17 140.40
CA ARG A 365 -16.13 -93.42 141.43
C ARG A 365 -16.08 -94.85 141.97
N ARG A 366 -15.76 -95.83 141.13
CA ARG A 366 -15.62 -97.24 141.56
C ARG A 366 -14.40 -97.42 142.47
N VAL A 367 -13.25 -96.87 142.10
CA VAL A 367 -12.02 -96.96 142.92
C VAL A 367 -12.23 -96.32 144.31
N GLN A 368 -12.92 -95.17 144.38
CA GLN A 368 -13.25 -94.54 145.66
C GLN A 368 -14.18 -95.39 146.55
N SER A 369 -15.06 -96.20 145.96
CA SER A 369 -15.95 -97.06 146.73
C SER A 369 -15.21 -98.21 147.43
N PHE A 370 -14.17 -98.76 146.81
CA PHE A 370 -13.36 -99.85 147.37
C PHE A 370 -12.46 -99.37 148.51
N ALA A 371 -11.93 -98.14 148.42
CA ALA A 371 -11.11 -97.54 149.47
C ALA A 371 -11.83 -97.36 150.83
N ARG A 372 -13.16 -97.52 150.89
CA ARG A 372 -13.95 -97.39 152.13
C ARG A 372 -14.05 -98.67 152.96
N ILE A 373 -13.63 -99.82 152.44
CA ILE A 373 -13.74 -101.11 153.13
C ILE A 373 -12.57 -101.23 154.10
N ARG A 374 -12.83 -101.14 155.41
CA ARG A 374 -11.78 -100.99 156.43
C ARG A 374 -11.12 -102.29 156.91
N HIS A 375 -11.78 -103.43 156.72
CA HIS A 375 -11.28 -104.73 157.12
C HIS A 375 -11.87 -105.80 156.20
N CYS A 376 -11.12 -106.89 156.02
CA CYS A 376 -11.64 -108.03 155.28
C CYS A 376 -12.66 -108.78 156.15
N ARG A 377 -13.91 -108.92 155.66
CA ARG A 377 -14.98 -109.63 156.38
C ARG A 377 -14.72 -111.11 156.64
N HIS A 378 -13.77 -111.73 155.94
CA HIS A 378 -13.49 -113.16 156.07
C HIS A 378 -12.30 -113.44 156.98
N CYS A 379 -11.13 -112.85 156.73
CA CYS A 379 -9.94 -113.09 157.56
C CYS A 379 -9.78 -112.08 158.72
N GLY A 380 -10.57 -111.00 158.75
CA GLY A 380 -10.50 -109.98 159.80
C GLY A 380 -9.33 -109.01 159.70
N ASP A 381 -8.52 -109.12 158.64
CA ASP A 381 -7.31 -108.32 158.46
C ASP A 381 -7.61 -106.83 158.22
N SER A 382 -6.82 -105.94 158.85
CA SER A 382 -7.10 -104.50 158.91
C SER A 382 -5.83 -103.65 159.15
N PRO A 383 -5.54 -102.66 158.28
CA PRO A 383 -6.13 -102.48 156.95
C PRO A 383 -5.63 -103.60 156.01
N PHE A 384 -6.52 -104.12 155.17
CA PHE A 384 -6.15 -105.15 154.19
C PHE A 384 -5.82 -104.52 152.84
N GLU A 385 -4.81 -105.07 152.16
CA GLU A 385 -4.44 -104.66 150.80
C GLU A 385 -5.31 -105.40 149.79
N TYR A 386 -5.68 -104.73 148.68
CA TYR A 386 -6.55 -105.31 147.66
C TYR A 386 -6.06 -105.00 146.25
N THR A 387 -6.37 -105.90 145.31
CA THR A 387 -6.14 -105.70 143.88
C THR A 387 -7.47 -105.71 143.12
N ILE A 388 -7.52 -105.02 141.98
CA ILE A 388 -8.71 -104.94 141.13
C ILE A 388 -8.54 -105.94 139.99
N ASP A 389 -9.49 -106.86 139.84
CA ASP A 389 -9.47 -107.84 138.76
C ASP A 389 -10.04 -107.29 137.43
N GLU A 390 -9.99 -108.10 136.37
CA GLU A 390 -10.48 -107.73 135.03
C GLU A 390 -11.99 -107.42 135.01
N GLU A 391 -12.74 -107.98 135.97
CA GLU A 391 -14.18 -107.69 136.18
C GLU A 391 -14.40 -106.46 137.08
N HIS A 392 -13.32 -105.76 137.43
CA HIS A 392 -13.29 -104.54 138.23
C HIS A 392 -13.84 -104.71 139.66
N ASN A 393 -13.63 -105.87 140.29
CA ASN A 393 -13.92 -106.11 141.71
C ASN A 393 -12.65 -106.05 142.57
N ALA A 394 -12.76 -105.55 143.79
CA ALA A 394 -11.66 -105.58 144.76
C ALA A 394 -11.54 -106.96 145.41
N ARG A 395 -10.36 -107.56 145.36
CA ARG A 395 -10.04 -108.83 146.02
C ARG A 395 -9.00 -108.63 147.11
N CYS A 396 -9.25 -109.19 148.29
CA CYS A 396 -8.28 -109.17 149.38
C CYS A 396 -7.04 -109.96 148.99
N SER A 397 -5.86 -109.33 149.06
CA SER A 397 -4.61 -109.94 148.62
C SER A 397 -4.20 -111.20 149.43
N GLU A 398 -4.70 -111.34 150.67
CA GLU A 398 -4.31 -112.42 151.60
C GLU A 398 -5.20 -113.66 151.53
N CYS A 399 -6.52 -113.51 151.32
CA CYS A 399 -7.47 -114.64 151.33
C CYS A 399 -8.36 -114.73 150.09
N ASP A 400 -8.09 -113.90 149.08
CA ASP A 400 -8.76 -113.81 147.78
C ASP A 400 -10.29 -113.64 147.83
N THR A 401 -10.79 -113.20 148.98
CA THR A 401 -12.22 -112.96 149.16
C THR A 401 -12.61 -111.71 148.35
N ARG A 402 -13.66 -111.82 147.52
CA ARG A 402 -14.20 -110.70 146.76
C ARG A 402 -14.94 -109.73 147.67
N HIS A 403 -14.61 -108.46 147.51
CA HIS A 403 -15.31 -107.35 148.12
C HIS A 403 -16.05 -106.58 147.04
N HIS A 404 -17.37 -106.60 147.13
CA HIS A 404 -18.22 -105.80 146.26
C HIS A 404 -18.35 -104.40 146.87
N GLY A 405 -17.93 -103.40 146.09
CA GLY A 405 -18.25 -102.00 146.34
C GLY A 405 -19.75 -101.80 146.18
N GLU A 406 -20.31 -100.82 146.90
CA GLU A 406 -21.74 -100.51 146.83
C GLU A 406 -22.19 -100.39 145.38
N ARG A 407 -23.22 -101.16 144.99
CA ARG A 407 -23.83 -101.04 143.66
C ARG A 407 -24.55 -99.70 143.59
N PHE A 408 -23.88 -98.70 143.04
CA PHE A 408 -24.51 -97.49 142.53
C PHE A 408 -25.10 -97.81 141.15
N PHE A 409 -26.42 -97.82 141.07
CA PHE A 409 -27.08 -97.70 139.78
C PHE A 409 -26.91 -96.26 139.28
N VAL A 410 -26.31 -96.11 138.10
CA VAL A 410 -26.46 -94.94 137.22
C VAL A 410 -27.13 -95.44 135.95
#